data_AF-A0A7K2VC65-F1
#
_entry.id   AF-A0A7K2VC65-F1
#
_cell.length_a   1.000
_cell.length_b   1.000
_cell.length_c   1.000
_cell.angle_alpha   90.00
_cell.angle_beta   90.00
_cell.angle_gamma   90.00
#
_symmetry.space_group_name_H-M   'P 1'
#
loop_
_entity.id
_entity.type
_entity.pdbx_description
1 polymer ?
#
loop_
_entity_poly.entity_id
_entity_poly.type
_entity_poly.pdbx_seq_one_letter_code
_entity_poly.pdbx_strand_id
1 'polypeptide(L)'
;MARDEETARRRRRAGLGALLGGCALVAGSVVPAAAQPHGHGTEYVALGDSYTSGPLIPDQVDAGCARSNRNYPSLVASARRVGAFEDVSCSGATTAEMWRAQGSNGPQLDALNRGTDLVTVQIGGNDVGFGSIIATCARLGAADPTGNPCERSYRAAGYDELTAAAARTAPKVDRVLRAVHARAPHARVLLVGYPDLLPDDGSGCFPTVPFARGDFPYLRDTGKRVNLMLRLVAAWNGVEYVDTYGP
;
A
#
# COMPACT_ATOMS: atom_id res chain seq x y z
N MET A 1 -15.64 -74.38 26.56
CA MET A 1 -15.92 -75.47 25.59
C MET A 1 -17.22 -76.09 26.08
N ALA A 2 -18.43 -75.79 25.60
CA ALA A 2 -18.97 -75.22 24.36
C ALA A 2 -20.06 -74.17 24.73
N ARG A 3 -20.26 -72.99 24.10
CA ARG A 3 -20.63 -72.64 22.70
C ARG A 3 -21.88 -73.40 22.24
N ASP A 4 -23.01 -72.80 21.87
CA ASP A 4 -23.35 -71.44 21.43
C ASP A 4 -24.83 -71.12 21.70
N GLU A 5 -25.10 -69.81 21.93
CA GLU A 5 -26.39 -69.14 21.75
C GLU A 5 -26.75 -69.14 20.24
N GLU A 6 -28.01 -69.22 19.79
CA GLU A 6 -28.86 -68.07 19.46
C GLU A 6 -29.99 -68.67 18.60
N THR A 7 -31.28 -68.48 18.86
CA THR A 7 -32.06 -67.46 18.12
C THR A 7 -33.48 -67.38 18.66
N ALA A 8 -33.87 -66.18 19.09
CA ALA A 8 -35.25 -65.80 19.27
C ALA A 8 -35.53 -64.56 18.42
N ARG A 9 -36.52 -64.62 17.52
CA ARG A 9 -37.61 -63.63 17.58
C ARG A 9 -38.82 -63.98 16.73
N ARG A 10 -39.93 -64.06 17.44
CA ARG A 10 -41.30 -64.27 17.01
C ARG A 10 -41.88 -62.93 16.53
N ARG A 11 -42.51 -62.91 15.36
CA ARG A 11 -43.37 -61.81 14.89
C ARG A 11 -44.61 -61.71 15.76
N ARG A 12 -44.92 -60.52 16.29
CA ARG A 12 -46.29 -60.14 16.67
C ARG A 12 -46.54 -58.66 16.40
N ARG A 13 -47.52 -58.40 15.55
CA ARG A 13 -48.21 -57.12 15.42
C ARG A 13 -49.18 -56.99 16.60
N ALA A 14 -49.22 -55.83 17.24
CA ALA A 14 -50.33 -55.37 18.05
C ALA A 14 -50.40 -53.84 17.95
N GLY A 15 -51.56 -53.33 17.60
CA GLY A 15 -51.84 -51.90 17.52
C GLY A 15 -52.46 -51.36 18.81
N LEU A 16 -52.83 -50.08 18.69
CA LEU A 16 -53.46 -49.16 19.65
C LEU A 16 -52.54 -48.49 20.69
N GLY A 17 -52.47 -47.16 20.57
CA GLY A 17 -51.94 -46.26 21.57
C GLY A 17 -52.25 -44.81 21.18
N ALA A 18 -53.46 -44.35 21.50
CA ALA A 18 -53.78 -42.92 21.51
C ALA A 18 -53.13 -42.30 22.74
N LEU A 19 -52.14 -41.43 22.55
CA LEU A 19 -51.56 -40.59 23.58
C LEU A 19 -51.55 -39.15 23.07
N LEU A 20 -52.45 -38.35 23.64
CA LEU A 20 -52.48 -36.90 23.54
C LEU A 20 -51.26 -36.35 24.30
N GLY A 21 -50.12 -36.25 23.61
CA GLY A 21 -48.92 -35.59 24.11
C GLY A 21 -48.97 -34.10 23.80
N GLY A 22 -49.16 -33.27 24.82
CA GLY A 22 -49.02 -31.82 24.72
C GLY A 22 -47.59 -31.43 24.40
N CYS A 23 -47.32 -30.96 23.19
CA CYS A 23 -46.11 -30.21 22.87
C CYS A 23 -46.24 -28.81 23.48
N ALA A 24 -45.71 -28.62 24.68
CA ALA A 24 -45.34 -27.29 25.14
C ALA A 24 -44.22 -26.76 24.23
N LEU A 25 -44.59 -25.89 23.29
CA LEU A 25 -43.64 -25.10 22.52
C LEU A 25 -42.96 -24.12 23.49
N VAL A 26 -41.80 -24.50 24.02
CA VAL A 26 -40.90 -23.53 24.64
C VAL A 26 -40.34 -22.70 23.49
N ALA A 27 -40.98 -21.56 23.22
CA ALA A 27 -40.44 -20.51 22.37
C ALA A 27 -39.19 -19.95 23.07
N GLY A 28 -38.06 -20.65 22.91
CA GLY A 28 -36.75 -20.13 23.26
C GLY A 28 -36.51 -18.90 22.39
N SER A 29 -36.67 -17.72 22.97
CA SER A 29 -36.23 -16.47 22.38
C SER A 29 -34.72 -16.58 22.16
N VAL A 30 -34.31 -16.93 20.94
CA VAL A 30 -32.94 -16.70 20.47
C VAL A 30 -32.79 -15.20 20.32
N VAL A 31 -32.44 -14.53 21.42
CA VAL A 31 -31.93 -13.16 21.35
C VAL A 31 -30.69 -13.25 20.47
N PRO A 32 -30.63 -12.56 19.31
CA PRO A 32 -29.38 -12.48 18.59
C PRO A 32 -28.38 -11.87 19.55
N ALA A 33 -27.27 -12.56 19.81
CA ALA A 33 -26.15 -11.93 20.50
C ALA A 33 -25.74 -10.75 19.62
N ALA A 34 -26.15 -9.55 20.02
CA ALA A 34 -25.67 -8.33 19.42
C ALA A 34 -24.15 -8.35 19.63
N ALA A 35 -23.40 -8.52 18.55
CA ALA A 35 -21.97 -8.28 18.57
C ALA A 35 -21.80 -6.83 19.04
N GLN A 36 -21.41 -6.66 20.31
CA GLN A 36 -20.94 -5.40 20.83
C GLN A 36 -19.88 -4.92 19.84
N PRO A 37 -20.00 -3.74 19.21
CA PRO A 37 -18.90 -3.20 18.44
C PRO A 37 -17.73 -3.13 19.41
N HIS A 38 -16.73 -3.99 19.22
CA HIS A 38 -15.51 -3.90 19.99
C HIS A 38 -14.90 -2.58 19.55
N GLY A 39 -15.02 -1.59 20.43
CA GLY A 39 -14.59 -0.21 20.22
C GLY A 39 -13.07 -0.11 20.19
N HIS A 40 -12.43 -0.87 19.32
CA HIS A 40 -11.04 -0.64 18.96
C HIS A 40 -11.08 0.43 17.88
N GLY A 41 -10.50 1.60 18.19
CA GLY A 41 -10.33 2.64 17.18
C GLY A 41 -9.48 2.10 16.02
N THR A 42 -9.65 2.67 14.83
CA THR A 42 -8.98 2.23 13.60
C THR A 42 -7.49 1.97 13.80
N GLU A 43 -6.99 0.80 13.40
CA GLU A 43 -5.54 0.53 13.32
C GLU A 43 -5.01 0.97 11.95
N TYR A 44 -4.13 1.97 11.96
CA TYR A 44 -3.55 2.55 10.74
C TYR A 44 -2.07 2.24 10.63
N VAL A 45 -1.68 1.60 9.52
CA VAL A 45 -0.28 1.37 9.16
C VAL A 45 0.11 2.17 7.92
N ALA A 46 1.21 2.92 8.00
CA ALA A 46 1.78 3.64 6.87
C ALA A 46 3.06 2.98 6.36
N LEU A 47 3.05 2.59 5.09
CA LEU A 47 4.18 2.01 4.36
C LEU A 47 4.64 2.99 3.29
N GLY A 48 5.93 3.03 2.99
CA GLY A 48 6.41 3.77 1.83
C GLY A 48 7.85 4.22 1.89
N ASP A 49 8.17 5.12 0.97
CA ASP A 49 9.48 5.73 0.82
C ASP A 49 9.60 7.11 1.48
N SER A 50 10.59 7.91 1.05
CA SER A 50 10.86 9.26 1.54
C SER A 50 9.68 10.22 1.42
N TYR A 51 8.78 10.06 0.45
CA TYR A 51 7.61 10.95 0.35
C TYR A 51 6.60 10.67 1.46
N THR A 52 6.66 9.48 2.06
CA THR A 52 5.89 9.12 3.26
C THR A 52 6.67 9.40 4.53
N SER A 53 7.97 9.06 4.60
CA SER A 53 8.76 9.27 5.81
C SER A 53 8.98 10.75 6.12
N GLY A 54 9.03 11.60 5.10
CA GLY A 54 9.18 13.04 5.25
C GLY A 54 10.57 13.49 5.73
N PRO A 55 11.67 13.19 4.99
CA PRO A 55 12.98 13.76 5.29
C PRO A 55 12.92 15.28 5.32
N LEU A 56 13.71 15.89 6.21
CA LEU A 56 13.82 17.34 6.40
C LEU A 56 12.55 18.04 6.94
N ILE A 57 11.43 17.32 7.09
CA ILE A 57 10.31 17.81 7.91
C ILE A 57 10.79 17.80 9.38
N PRO A 58 10.50 18.82 10.20
CA PRO A 58 10.90 18.85 11.61
C PRO A 58 10.49 17.60 12.40
N ASP A 59 11.11 17.40 13.56
CA ASP A 59 10.75 16.33 14.50
C ASP A 59 10.98 14.91 13.92
N GLN A 60 12.21 14.67 13.45
CA GLN A 60 12.70 13.38 12.95
C GLN A 60 12.81 12.36 14.10
N VAL A 61 11.98 11.32 14.07
CA VAL A 61 11.89 10.27 15.11
C VAL A 61 12.63 8.98 14.75
N ASP A 62 13.04 8.83 13.50
CA ASP A 62 13.94 7.76 13.05
C ASP A 62 14.97 8.34 12.08
N ALA A 63 16.23 8.42 12.53
CA ALA A 63 17.33 8.94 11.73
C ALA A 63 17.75 8.01 10.59
N GLY A 64 17.61 6.68 10.76
CA GLY A 64 17.97 5.69 9.75
C GLY A 64 17.01 5.74 8.56
N CYS A 65 15.74 6.05 8.82
CA CYS A 65 14.71 6.22 7.79
C CYS A 65 14.42 7.66 7.40
N ALA A 66 15.06 8.65 8.06
CA ALA A 66 14.68 10.05 7.95
C ALA A 66 13.15 10.24 8.03
N ARG A 67 12.56 9.70 9.10
CA ARG A 67 11.12 9.71 9.34
C ARG A 67 10.75 10.77 10.36
N SER A 68 9.86 11.68 9.96
CA SER A 68 9.28 12.73 10.79
C SER A 68 7.97 12.27 11.43
N ASN A 69 7.70 12.65 12.68
CA ASN A 69 6.35 12.50 13.27
C ASN A 69 5.37 13.63 12.85
N ARG A 70 5.76 14.43 11.86
CA ARG A 70 4.96 15.48 11.20
C ARG A 70 4.79 15.25 9.71
N ASN A 71 5.15 14.06 9.24
CA ASN A 71 4.85 13.60 7.89
C ASN A 71 3.33 13.39 7.67
N TYR A 72 2.90 13.20 6.41
CA TYR A 72 1.47 13.11 6.11
C TYR A 72 0.77 11.96 6.87
N PRO A 73 1.37 10.77 7.08
CA PRO A 73 0.73 9.73 7.86
C PRO A 73 0.44 10.15 9.30
N SER A 74 1.39 10.81 9.96
CA SER A 74 1.21 11.28 11.34
C SER A 74 0.10 12.33 11.43
N LEU A 75 0.01 13.24 10.44
CA LEU A 75 -1.06 14.23 10.36
C LEU A 75 -2.44 13.59 10.12
N VAL A 76 -2.51 12.58 9.24
CA VAL A 76 -3.74 11.82 8.98
C VAL A 76 -4.16 11.04 10.23
N ALA A 77 -3.24 10.34 10.89
CA ALA A 77 -3.51 9.59 12.11
C ALA A 77 -4.11 10.48 13.20
N SER A 78 -3.51 11.66 13.42
CA SER A 78 -3.98 12.66 14.37
C SER A 78 -5.37 13.21 14.00
N ALA A 79 -5.54 13.66 12.75
CA ALA A 79 -6.80 14.23 12.27
C ALA A 79 -7.96 13.24 12.30
N ARG A 80 -7.68 11.95 12.08
CA ARG A 80 -8.67 10.87 12.11
C ARG A 80 -8.90 10.26 13.49
N ARG A 81 -8.07 10.58 14.49
CA ARG A 81 -8.13 10.01 15.85
C ARG A 81 -8.13 8.48 15.82
N VAL A 82 -7.21 7.91 15.04
CA VAL A 82 -7.03 6.45 14.93
C VAL A 82 -6.72 5.84 16.30
N GLY A 83 -7.13 4.60 16.54
CA GLY A 83 -6.93 3.92 17.82
C GLY A 83 -5.50 3.41 18.01
N ALA A 84 -4.86 3.01 16.91
CA ALA A 84 -3.46 2.65 16.85
C ALA A 84 -2.84 3.16 15.55
N PHE A 85 -1.58 3.59 15.61
CA PHE A 85 -0.86 4.10 14.47
C PHE A 85 0.56 3.56 14.47
N GLU A 86 0.96 2.96 13.35
CA GLU A 86 2.32 2.52 13.10
C GLU A 86 2.78 3.06 11.75
N ASP A 87 3.92 3.72 11.74
CA ASP A 87 4.54 4.24 10.52
C ASP A 87 5.91 3.60 10.39
N VAL A 88 6.08 2.80 9.33
CA VAL A 88 7.32 2.10 9.00
C VAL A 88 7.87 2.56 7.65
N SER A 89 7.42 3.72 7.17
CA SER A 89 7.98 4.33 5.96
C SER A 89 9.45 4.68 6.14
N CYS A 90 10.21 4.56 5.04
CA CYS A 90 11.65 4.72 5.12
C CYS A 90 12.22 5.40 3.87
N SER A 91 12.98 6.47 4.07
CA SER A 91 13.66 7.18 2.99
C SER A 91 14.55 6.24 2.17
N GLY A 92 14.45 6.32 0.85
CA GLY A 92 15.19 5.45 -0.08
C GLY A 92 14.63 4.04 -0.25
N ALA A 93 13.55 3.66 0.45
CA ALA A 93 12.92 2.36 0.26
C ALA A 93 12.48 2.17 -1.20
N THR A 94 12.83 1.01 -1.77
CA THR A 94 12.22 0.47 -2.97
C THR A 94 11.16 -0.56 -2.58
N THR A 95 10.47 -1.12 -3.56
CA THR A 95 9.57 -2.26 -3.30
C THR A 95 10.30 -3.45 -2.64
N ALA A 96 11.61 -3.60 -2.78
CA ALA A 96 12.35 -4.68 -2.13
C ALA A 96 12.28 -4.61 -0.59
N GLU A 97 12.35 -3.41 -0.01
CA GLU A 97 12.30 -3.14 1.44
C GLU A 97 10.93 -3.46 2.08
N MET A 98 9.93 -3.83 1.27
CA MET A 98 8.71 -4.43 1.76
C MET A 98 8.95 -5.84 2.35
N TRP A 99 9.97 -6.56 1.85
CA TRP A 99 10.30 -7.94 2.25
C TRP A 99 11.67 -8.10 2.91
N ARG A 100 12.49 -7.05 2.94
CA ARG A 100 13.83 -7.10 3.55
C ARG A 100 14.05 -5.91 4.47
N ALA A 101 14.93 -6.09 5.44
CA ALA A 101 15.35 -5.00 6.31
C ALA A 101 16.09 -3.89 5.54
N GLN A 102 15.89 -2.65 5.96
CA GLN A 102 16.62 -1.47 5.53
C GLN A 102 17.42 -0.91 6.70
N GLY A 103 18.71 -1.24 6.77
CA GLY A 103 19.53 -0.94 7.94
C GLY A 103 19.00 -1.69 9.17
N SER A 104 18.68 -0.96 10.24
CA SER A 104 18.07 -1.52 11.46
C SER A 104 16.55 -1.69 11.38
N ASN A 105 15.90 -1.17 10.33
CA ASN A 105 14.45 -1.23 10.16
C ASN A 105 14.08 -2.53 9.46
N GLY A 106 13.14 -3.30 10.03
CA GLY A 106 12.68 -4.56 9.46
C GLY A 106 11.93 -4.38 8.13
N PRO A 107 11.56 -5.49 7.46
CA PRO A 107 10.66 -5.45 6.31
C PRO A 107 9.38 -4.67 6.64
N GLN A 108 8.99 -3.71 5.79
CA GLN A 108 7.84 -2.86 6.09
C GLN A 108 6.52 -3.66 6.20
N LEU A 109 6.37 -4.77 5.46
CA LEU A 109 5.17 -5.60 5.52
C LEU A 109 4.98 -6.31 6.87
N ASP A 110 6.00 -6.37 7.73
CA ASP A 110 5.91 -7.03 9.03
C ASP A 110 5.09 -6.20 10.05
N ALA A 111 4.84 -4.91 9.76
CA ALA A 111 3.93 -4.06 10.55
C ALA A 111 2.45 -4.42 10.34
N LEU A 112 2.12 -5.17 9.27
CA LEU A 112 0.73 -5.51 8.96
C LEU A 112 0.28 -6.78 9.67
N ASN A 113 -0.95 -6.76 10.15
CA ASN A 113 -1.62 -7.93 10.71
C ASN A 113 -3.11 -7.95 10.33
N ARG A 114 -3.84 -8.99 10.76
CA ARG A 114 -5.26 -9.16 10.40
C ARG A 114 -6.19 -8.10 11.02
N GLY A 115 -5.75 -7.41 12.06
CA GLY A 115 -6.47 -6.32 12.73
C GLY A 115 -6.22 -4.94 12.13
N THR A 116 -5.28 -4.81 11.20
CA THR A 116 -5.04 -3.54 10.51
C THR A 116 -6.26 -3.13 9.67
N ASP A 117 -6.77 -1.92 9.89
CA ASP A 117 -8.00 -1.40 9.27
C ASP A 117 -7.74 -0.43 8.11
N LEU A 118 -6.62 0.30 8.17
CA LEU A 118 -6.24 1.30 7.19
C LEU A 118 -4.77 1.12 6.83
N VAL A 119 -4.46 1.09 5.53
CA VAL A 119 -3.09 1.06 5.03
C VAL A 119 -2.89 2.12 3.97
N THR A 120 -1.89 2.98 4.14
CA THR A 120 -1.38 3.82 3.05
C THR A 120 -0.07 3.24 2.54
N VAL A 121 0.10 3.23 1.21
CA VAL A 121 1.32 2.79 0.55
C VAL A 121 1.76 3.87 -0.42
N GLN A 122 3.00 4.35 -0.32
CA GLN A 122 3.61 5.21 -1.35
C GLN A 122 5.00 4.65 -1.70
N ILE A 123 5.11 3.95 -2.83
CA ILE A 123 6.32 3.23 -3.20
C ILE A 123 6.46 3.14 -4.72
N GLY A 124 7.70 2.98 -5.19
CA GLY A 124 8.03 2.73 -6.60
C GLY A 124 8.85 3.84 -7.27
N GLY A 125 8.89 5.04 -6.70
CA GLY A 125 9.72 6.15 -7.19
C GLY A 125 11.21 5.80 -7.15
N ASN A 126 11.67 5.15 -6.07
CA ASN A 126 13.04 4.66 -5.97
C ASN A 126 13.31 3.47 -6.90
N ASP A 127 12.33 2.61 -7.18
CA ASP A 127 12.46 1.54 -8.20
C ASP A 127 12.62 2.10 -9.62
N VAL A 128 11.95 3.22 -9.93
CA VAL A 128 12.13 3.96 -11.18
C VAL A 128 13.47 4.70 -11.21
N GLY A 129 14.00 5.06 -10.03
CA GLY A 129 15.32 5.68 -9.88
C GLY A 129 15.28 7.21 -9.74
N PHE A 130 14.26 7.77 -9.08
CA PHE A 130 14.08 9.23 -8.93
C PHE A 130 15.35 9.96 -8.50
N GLY A 131 16.05 9.46 -7.47
CA GLY A 131 17.32 10.07 -7.03
C GLY A 131 18.40 10.06 -8.11
N SER A 132 18.56 8.95 -8.84
CA SER A 132 19.53 8.83 -9.93
C SER A 132 19.17 9.72 -11.12
N ILE A 133 17.88 9.88 -11.43
CA ILE A 133 17.37 10.77 -12.47
C ILE A 133 17.73 12.22 -12.11
N ILE A 134 17.40 12.67 -10.90
CA ILE A 134 17.71 14.02 -10.42
C ILE A 134 19.22 14.29 -10.54
N ALA A 135 20.06 13.39 -10.01
CA ALA A 135 21.52 13.57 -10.05
C ALA A 135 22.06 13.61 -11.49
N THR A 136 21.56 12.72 -12.36
CA THR A 136 21.99 12.63 -13.76
C THR A 136 21.60 13.87 -14.53
N CYS A 137 20.34 14.29 -14.43
CA CYS A 137 19.81 15.43 -15.18
C CYS A 137 20.39 16.75 -14.68
N ALA A 138 20.70 16.87 -13.38
CA ALA A 138 21.42 18.03 -12.87
C ALA A 138 22.84 18.14 -13.43
N ARG A 139 23.59 17.02 -13.43
CA ARG A 139 24.94 16.96 -13.98
C ARG A 139 24.96 17.26 -15.48
N LEU A 140 24.03 16.69 -16.24
CA LEU A 140 23.90 16.92 -17.67
C LEU A 140 23.46 18.35 -17.99
N GLY A 141 22.53 18.90 -17.20
CA GLY A 141 22.06 20.27 -17.35
C GLY A 141 23.15 21.31 -17.10
N ALA A 142 24.12 21.03 -16.23
CA ALA A 142 25.27 21.91 -16.06
C ALA A 142 26.15 22.05 -17.32
N ALA A 143 26.17 21.04 -18.20
CA ALA A 143 26.95 21.05 -19.43
C ALA A 143 26.20 21.65 -20.64
N ASP A 144 24.87 21.56 -20.66
CA ASP A 144 24.00 22.17 -21.69
C ASP A 144 22.75 22.78 -21.02
N PRO A 145 22.85 23.97 -20.39
CA PRO A 145 21.79 24.52 -19.55
C PRO A 145 20.51 24.93 -20.28
N THR A 146 20.61 25.18 -21.58
CA THR A 146 19.49 25.66 -22.40
C THR A 146 18.84 24.57 -23.25
N GLY A 147 19.55 23.46 -23.48
CA GLY A 147 19.03 22.31 -24.24
C GLY A 147 18.24 21.31 -23.39
N ASN A 148 18.22 20.07 -23.86
CA ASN A 148 17.58 18.91 -23.22
C ASN A 148 18.52 17.70 -23.07
N PRO A 149 19.73 17.87 -22.49
CA PRO A 149 20.71 16.80 -22.41
C PRO A 149 20.24 15.58 -21.58
N CYS A 150 19.37 15.76 -20.60
CA CYS A 150 18.81 14.64 -19.83
C CYS A 150 17.86 13.78 -20.68
N GLU A 151 16.93 14.39 -21.40
CA GLU A 151 16.06 13.66 -22.32
C GLU A 151 16.87 12.90 -23.38
N ARG A 152 17.84 13.57 -24.02
CA ARG A 152 18.69 12.93 -25.03
C ARG A 152 19.46 11.74 -24.46
N SER A 153 19.95 11.85 -23.22
CA SER A 153 20.65 10.75 -22.55
C SER A 153 19.74 9.54 -22.33
N TYR A 154 18.53 9.74 -21.80
CA TYR A 154 17.58 8.64 -21.55
C TYR A 154 16.89 8.09 -22.81
N ARG A 155 17.08 8.75 -23.95
CA ARG A 155 16.63 8.29 -25.27
C ARG A 155 17.76 7.75 -26.15
N ALA A 156 19.00 7.73 -25.66
CA ALA A 156 20.19 7.40 -26.46
C ALA A 156 20.15 5.96 -27.03
N ALA A 157 19.49 5.04 -26.33
CA ALA A 157 19.32 3.65 -26.77
C ALA A 157 18.21 3.46 -27.83
N GLY A 158 17.60 4.54 -28.33
CA GLY A 158 16.52 4.51 -29.33
C GLY A 158 15.11 4.31 -28.75
N TYR A 159 14.97 4.27 -27.43
CA TYR A 159 13.70 4.24 -26.72
C TYR A 159 13.79 5.05 -25.42
N ASP A 160 12.65 5.34 -24.81
CA ASP A 160 12.58 6.08 -23.54
C ASP A 160 12.82 5.15 -22.33
N GLU A 161 14.01 5.23 -21.75
CA GLU A 161 14.41 4.39 -20.62
C GLU A 161 13.58 4.62 -19.36
N LEU A 162 13.09 5.84 -19.13
CA LEU A 162 12.30 6.19 -17.94
C LEU A 162 10.88 5.65 -18.06
N THR A 163 10.30 5.69 -19.27
CA THR A 163 9.03 5.02 -19.57
C THR A 163 9.16 3.50 -19.37
N ALA A 164 10.26 2.91 -19.85
CA ALA A 164 10.51 1.48 -19.64
C ALA A 164 10.75 1.14 -18.15
N ALA A 165 11.38 2.03 -17.39
CA ALA A 165 11.57 1.86 -15.95
C ALA A 165 10.23 1.85 -15.20
N ALA A 166 9.33 2.80 -15.49
CA ALA A 166 7.98 2.81 -14.92
C ALA A 166 7.22 1.52 -15.23
N ALA A 167 7.29 1.02 -16.47
CA ALA A 167 6.67 -0.24 -16.86
C ALA A 167 7.24 -1.45 -16.10
N ARG A 168 8.56 -1.50 -15.85
CA ARG A 168 9.20 -2.55 -15.05
C ARG A 168 8.87 -2.45 -13.56
N THR A 169 8.52 -1.27 -13.06
CA THR A 169 8.13 -1.05 -11.66
C THR A 169 6.69 -1.49 -11.38
N ALA A 170 5.77 -1.35 -12.35
CA ALA A 170 4.37 -1.74 -12.20
C ALA A 170 4.15 -3.14 -11.57
N PRO A 171 4.74 -4.24 -12.09
CA PRO A 171 4.56 -5.57 -11.49
C PRO A 171 5.15 -5.71 -10.08
N LYS A 172 6.08 -4.84 -9.68
CA LYS A 172 6.62 -4.84 -8.32
C LYS A 172 5.65 -4.21 -7.34
N VAL A 173 5.08 -3.06 -7.67
CA VAL A 173 4.05 -2.38 -6.84
C VAL A 173 2.81 -3.27 -6.71
N ASP A 174 2.39 -3.91 -7.80
CA ASP A 174 1.33 -4.91 -7.81
C ASP A 174 1.59 -6.07 -6.81
N ARG A 175 2.84 -6.57 -6.76
CA ARG A 175 3.23 -7.58 -5.75
C ARG A 175 3.13 -7.04 -4.32
N VAL A 176 3.49 -5.78 -4.07
CA VAL A 176 3.35 -5.15 -2.76
C VAL A 176 1.88 -5.11 -2.35
N LEU A 177 0.99 -4.60 -3.21
CA LEU A 177 -0.43 -4.48 -2.88
C LEU A 177 -1.11 -5.82 -2.62
N ARG A 178 -0.79 -6.87 -3.40
CA ARG A 178 -1.26 -8.22 -3.10
C ARG A 178 -0.76 -8.73 -1.74
N ALA A 179 0.48 -8.41 -1.37
CA ALA A 179 1.05 -8.81 -0.10
C ALA A 179 0.43 -8.06 1.09
N VAL A 180 0.03 -6.80 0.89
CA VAL A 180 -0.76 -6.02 1.85
C VAL A 180 -2.11 -6.68 2.07
N HIS A 181 -2.87 -6.95 1.00
CA HIS A 181 -4.18 -7.64 1.08
C HIS A 181 -4.08 -9.00 1.76
N ALA A 182 -3.01 -9.77 1.50
CA ALA A 182 -2.82 -11.07 2.13
C ALA A 182 -2.58 -10.98 3.65
N ARG A 183 -1.94 -9.91 4.14
CA ARG A 183 -1.61 -9.72 5.56
C ARG A 183 -2.72 -8.99 6.32
N ALA A 184 -3.38 -8.03 5.68
CA ALA A 184 -4.44 -7.20 6.22
C ALA A 184 -5.71 -7.31 5.33
N PRO A 185 -6.39 -8.47 5.31
CA PRO A 185 -7.47 -8.78 4.35
C PRO A 185 -8.73 -7.94 4.50
N HIS A 186 -8.87 -7.20 5.60
CA HIS A 186 -10.01 -6.31 5.87
C HIS A 186 -9.65 -4.83 5.79
N ALA A 187 -8.37 -4.50 5.56
CA ALA A 187 -7.92 -3.12 5.52
C ALA A 187 -8.46 -2.40 4.29
N ARG A 188 -8.84 -1.14 4.48
CA ARG A 188 -8.94 -0.18 3.39
C ARG A 188 -7.53 0.22 2.98
N VAL A 189 -7.15 -0.08 1.73
CA VAL A 189 -5.81 0.18 1.20
C VAL A 189 -5.82 1.37 0.24
N LEU A 190 -4.95 2.34 0.47
CA LEU A 190 -4.78 3.53 -0.34
C LEU A 190 -3.36 3.55 -0.93
N LEU A 191 -3.24 3.45 -2.25
CA LEU A 191 -1.99 3.71 -2.96
C LEU A 191 -1.89 5.21 -3.24
N VAL A 192 -0.93 5.86 -2.59
CA VAL A 192 -0.71 7.31 -2.67
C VAL A 192 0.22 7.61 -3.85
N GLY A 193 -0.20 8.53 -4.73
CA GLY A 193 0.64 9.05 -5.81
C GLY A 193 1.79 9.93 -5.32
N TYR A 194 2.70 10.29 -6.22
CA TYR A 194 3.71 11.33 -5.96
C TYR A 194 3.18 12.70 -6.37
N PRO A 195 3.50 13.77 -5.60
CA PRO A 195 3.03 15.12 -5.90
C PRO A 195 3.66 15.69 -7.18
N ASP A 196 3.17 16.86 -7.59
CA ASP A 196 3.72 17.64 -8.69
C ASP A 196 5.10 18.20 -8.33
N LEU A 197 6.17 17.50 -8.75
CA LEU A 197 7.54 17.94 -8.50
C LEU A 197 7.96 19.11 -9.39
N LEU A 198 7.31 19.27 -10.54
CA LEU A 198 7.61 20.26 -11.55
C LEU A 198 6.30 20.87 -12.07
N PRO A 199 6.27 22.19 -12.35
CA PRO A 199 5.07 22.88 -12.83
C PRO A 199 4.46 22.25 -14.08
N ASP A 200 3.14 22.26 -14.14
CA ASP A 200 2.37 21.60 -15.19
C ASP A 200 2.60 22.21 -16.58
N ASP A 201 2.87 23.50 -16.64
CA ASP A 201 3.17 24.24 -17.86
C ASP A 201 4.58 23.96 -18.43
N GLY A 202 5.42 23.24 -17.68
CA GLY A 202 6.79 22.90 -18.07
C GLY A 202 7.78 24.07 -18.01
N SER A 203 7.40 25.21 -17.44
CA SER A 203 8.26 26.39 -17.28
C SER A 203 9.48 26.13 -16.39
N GLY A 204 9.34 25.20 -15.44
CA GLY A 204 10.38 24.83 -14.51
C GLY A 204 10.79 25.98 -13.57
N CYS A 205 11.92 25.81 -12.88
CA CYS A 205 12.48 26.81 -11.96
C CYS A 205 13.97 27.03 -12.21
N PHE A 206 14.40 27.01 -13.49
CA PHE A 206 15.81 27.25 -13.83
C PHE A 206 16.24 28.68 -13.44
N PRO A 207 17.43 28.89 -12.83
CA PRO A 207 18.45 27.89 -12.46
C PRO A 207 18.36 27.37 -11.02
N THR A 208 17.35 27.76 -10.24
CA THR A 208 17.15 27.31 -8.84
C THR A 208 17.01 25.78 -8.77
N VAL A 209 16.26 25.20 -9.69
CA VAL A 209 16.25 23.75 -9.93
C VAL A 209 17.28 23.46 -11.03
N PRO A 210 18.34 22.69 -10.76
CA PRO A 210 19.52 22.61 -11.61
C PRO A 210 19.37 21.70 -12.84
N PHE A 211 18.18 21.62 -13.43
CA PHE A 211 17.97 20.91 -14.70
C PHE A 211 18.09 21.88 -15.88
N ALA A 212 18.43 21.38 -17.07
CA ALA A 212 18.41 22.23 -18.25
C ALA A 212 16.98 22.68 -18.60
N ARG A 213 16.85 23.87 -19.17
CA ARG A 213 15.54 24.48 -19.49
C ARG A 213 14.67 23.57 -20.37
N GLY A 214 15.26 22.89 -21.35
CA GLY A 214 14.53 21.99 -22.24
C GLY A 214 14.14 20.65 -21.63
N ASP A 215 14.66 20.29 -20.46
CA ASP A 215 14.37 19.00 -19.80
C ASP A 215 13.14 19.04 -18.88
N PHE A 216 12.67 20.23 -18.47
CA PHE A 216 11.54 20.36 -17.55
C PHE A 216 10.26 19.68 -18.04
N PRO A 217 9.81 19.86 -19.30
CA PRO A 217 8.63 19.15 -19.80
C PRO A 217 8.80 17.62 -19.77
N TYR A 218 9.98 17.12 -20.15
CA TYR A 218 10.28 15.69 -20.18
C TYR A 218 10.26 15.07 -18.76
N LEU A 219 10.86 15.76 -17.78
CA LEU A 219 10.87 15.32 -16.38
C LEU A 219 9.47 15.41 -15.74
N ARG A 220 8.72 16.47 -16.01
CA ARG A 220 7.31 16.59 -15.60
C ARG A 220 6.50 15.42 -16.13
N ASP A 221 6.60 15.13 -17.43
CA ASP A 221 5.86 14.04 -18.06
C ASP A 221 6.28 12.67 -17.51
N THR A 222 7.54 12.52 -17.10
CA THR A 222 7.99 11.31 -16.40
C THR A 222 7.28 11.15 -15.06
N GLY A 223 7.14 12.21 -14.27
CA GLY A 223 6.32 12.20 -13.05
C GLY A 223 4.87 11.79 -13.31
N LYS A 224 4.25 12.36 -14.36
CA LYS A 224 2.89 11.97 -14.79
C LYS A 224 2.79 10.50 -15.18
N ARG A 225 3.77 9.96 -15.91
CA ARG A 225 3.82 8.53 -16.30
C ARG A 225 3.91 7.61 -15.09
N VAL A 226 4.67 7.98 -14.07
CA VAL A 226 4.78 7.19 -12.83
C VAL A 226 3.44 7.20 -12.07
N ASN A 227 2.80 8.36 -11.92
CA ASN A 227 1.48 8.45 -11.29
C ASN A 227 0.40 7.69 -12.08
N LEU A 228 0.42 7.76 -13.41
CA LEU A 228 -0.46 6.94 -14.25
C LEU A 228 -0.24 5.45 -14.01
N MET A 229 1.02 5.00 -13.95
CA MET A 229 1.35 3.61 -13.64
C MET A 229 0.78 3.19 -12.27
N LEU A 230 0.98 4.00 -11.23
CA LEU A 230 0.45 3.73 -9.89
C LEU A 230 -1.08 3.65 -9.91
N ARG A 231 -1.76 4.61 -10.55
CA ARG A 231 -3.22 4.63 -10.68
C ARG A 231 -3.76 3.38 -11.38
N LEU A 232 -3.11 2.91 -12.43
CA LEU A 232 -3.51 1.68 -13.12
C LEU A 232 -3.30 0.44 -12.24
N VAL A 233 -2.15 0.35 -11.55
CA VAL A 233 -1.85 -0.76 -10.62
C VAL A 233 -2.82 -0.78 -9.44
N ALA A 234 -3.21 0.38 -8.92
CA ALA A 234 -4.24 0.50 -7.90
C ALA A 234 -5.58 -0.07 -8.38
N ALA A 235 -6.03 0.36 -9.56
CA ALA A 235 -7.27 -0.12 -10.16
C ALA A 235 -7.27 -1.64 -10.38
N TRP A 236 -6.17 -2.20 -10.89
CA TRP A 236 -6.03 -3.66 -11.07
C TRP A 236 -6.06 -4.46 -9.76
N ASN A 237 -5.63 -3.87 -8.65
CA ASN A 237 -5.62 -4.50 -7.33
C ASN A 237 -6.86 -4.16 -6.48
N GLY A 238 -7.82 -3.40 -7.03
CA GLY A 238 -9.02 -2.97 -6.32
C GLY A 238 -8.73 -2.11 -5.09
N VAL A 239 -7.63 -1.33 -5.10
CA VAL A 239 -7.28 -0.39 -4.03
C VAL A 239 -7.56 1.04 -4.47
N GLU A 240 -7.76 1.94 -3.52
CA GLU A 240 -8.00 3.35 -3.81
C GLU A 240 -6.70 4.04 -4.21
N TYR A 241 -6.73 4.82 -5.29
CA TYR A 241 -5.62 5.70 -5.67
C TYR A 241 -5.85 7.09 -5.11
N VAL A 242 -4.88 7.63 -4.37
CA VAL A 242 -4.90 9.01 -3.88
C VAL A 242 -4.07 9.87 -4.82
N ASP A 243 -4.74 10.71 -5.61
CA ASP A 243 -4.07 11.66 -6.49
C ASP A 243 -3.53 12.83 -5.67
N THR A 244 -2.21 12.92 -5.60
CA THR A 244 -1.48 14.03 -4.97
C THR A 244 -0.86 14.97 -6.00
N TYR A 245 -1.00 14.66 -7.29
CA TYR A 245 -0.43 15.42 -8.40
C TYR A 245 -1.37 16.55 -8.83
N GLY A 246 -2.68 16.30 -8.91
CA GLY A 246 -3.70 17.30 -9.25
C GLY A 246 -4.82 17.33 -8.21
N PRO A 247 -4.86 18.32 -7.30
CA PRO A 247 -6.02 18.55 -6.44
C PRO A 247 -7.21 19.17 -7.19
#